data_AF-A0A448XJ52-F1
#
_entry.id   AF-A0A448XJ52-F1
#
_cell.length_a   1.000
_cell.length_b   1.000
_cell.length_c   1.000
_cell.angle_alpha   90.00
_cell.angle_beta   90.00
_cell.angle_gamma   90.00
#
_symmetry.space_group_name_H-M   'P 1'
#
loop_
_entity.id
_entity.type
_entity.pdbx_description
1 polymer ?
#
loop_
_entity_poly.entity_id
_entity_poly.type
_entity_poly.pdbx_seq_one_letter_code
_entity_poly.pdbx_strand_id
1 'polypeptide(L)'
;MRVEPLFAFFFQKPIANYTPRPVPPIEYGIPRPPEDWNEVDNPIEALAKREGKIPMENDWAPQEFYPDPDPETGAPRNPAGRTGIMGRGVLPCWGANSAIIVAITTWQYADDGKIAIFKGRRVIESLVYSLKSGQLQLPMVLKKGGRLAEL
;
A
#
# COMPACT_ATOMS: atom_id res chain seq x y z
N MET A 1 11.57 24.98 -12.56
CA MET A 1 10.42 25.11 -11.64
C MET A 1 10.50 23.92 -10.68
N ARG A 2 10.96 24.15 -9.44
CA ARG A 2 11.04 23.10 -8.40
C ARG A 2 9.62 22.93 -7.86
N VAL A 3 9.03 21.76 -8.06
CA VAL A 3 7.72 21.45 -7.48
C VAL A 3 8.01 21.04 -6.04
N GLU A 4 7.70 21.91 -5.08
CA GLU A 4 7.73 21.54 -3.67
C GLU A 4 6.73 20.38 -3.47
N PRO A 5 7.16 19.23 -2.92
CA PRO A 5 6.26 18.10 -2.77
C PRO A 5 5.22 18.42 -1.70
N LEU A 6 3.95 18.46 -2.13
CA LEU A 6 2.76 18.64 -1.30
C LEU A 6 2.66 17.65 -0.12
N PHE A 7 3.45 16.57 -0.10
CA PHE A 7 3.38 15.49 0.88
C PHE A 7 3.83 15.89 2.30
N ALA A 8 4.76 16.83 2.45
CA ALA A 8 5.29 17.19 3.76
C ALA A 8 4.33 18.00 4.65
N PHE A 9 3.21 18.49 4.11
CA PHE A 9 2.33 19.43 4.83
C PHE A 9 1.47 18.82 5.93
N PHE A 10 1.24 17.51 5.92
CA PHE A 10 0.16 16.91 6.72
C PHE A 10 0.49 16.67 8.19
N PHE A 11 1.77 16.61 8.58
CA PHE A 11 2.18 16.55 9.99
C PHE A 11 2.72 17.87 10.55
N GLN A 12 3.03 18.85 9.68
CA GLN A 12 3.59 20.14 10.09
C GLN A 12 2.61 21.02 10.86
N LYS A 13 1.30 20.86 10.64
CA LYS A 13 0.28 21.56 11.42
C LYS A 13 -0.06 20.75 12.69
N PRO A 14 0.22 21.29 13.90
CA PRO A 14 -0.24 20.67 15.12
C PRO A 14 -1.77 20.69 15.14
N ILE A 15 -2.37 19.52 15.34
CA ILE A 15 -3.78 19.40 15.67
C ILE A 15 -3.81 19.18 17.18
N ALA A 16 -4.19 20.22 17.92
CA ALA A 16 -4.38 20.10 19.36
C ALA A 16 -5.38 18.97 19.63
N ASN A 17 -5.03 18.07 20.55
CA ASN A 17 -5.86 16.94 20.98
C ASN A 17 -6.16 15.88 19.90
N TYR A 18 -5.26 15.69 18.92
CA TYR A 18 -5.39 14.55 18.00
C TYR A 18 -5.15 13.22 18.71
N THR A 19 -6.22 12.49 18.99
CA THR A 19 -6.19 11.14 19.57
C THR A 19 -6.72 10.14 18.55
N PRO A 20 -5.85 9.46 17.79
CA PRO A 20 -6.28 8.44 16.84
C PRO A 20 -6.93 7.26 17.57
N ARG A 21 -7.90 6.61 16.93
CA ARG A 21 -8.50 5.40 17.50
C ARG A 21 -7.53 4.21 17.39
N PRO A 22 -7.54 3.28 18.35
CA PRO A 22 -6.85 2.01 18.17
C PRO A 22 -7.45 1.24 17.00
N VAL A 23 -6.66 0.32 16.44
CA VAL A 23 -7.17 -0.64 15.45
C VAL A 23 -8.35 -1.40 16.08
N PRO A 24 -9.53 -1.46 15.42
CA PRO A 24 -10.61 -2.33 15.89
C PRO A 24 -10.18 -3.81 15.85
N PRO A 25 -10.80 -4.69 16.64
CA PRO A 25 -10.58 -6.13 16.52
C PRO A 25 -10.75 -6.57 15.07
N ILE A 26 -9.81 -7.36 14.57
CA ILE A 26 -9.84 -7.83 13.18
C ILE A 26 -11.06 -8.74 13.03
N GLU A 27 -11.98 -8.37 12.14
CA GLU A 27 -13.14 -9.20 11.82
C GLU A 27 -12.70 -10.52 11.15
N TYR A 28 -13.35 -11.62 11.51
CA TYR A 28 -13.13 -12.91 10.86
C TYR A 28 -13.51 -12.84 9.38
N GLY A 29 -12.63 -13.33 8.50
CA GLY A 29 -12.88 -13.42 7.06
C GLY A 29 -12.21 -12.34 6.20
N ILE A 30 -11.50 -11.38 6.80
CA ILE A 30 -10.62 -10.49 6.03
C ILE A 30 -9.41 -11.32 5.56
N PRO A 31 -9.11 -11.34 4.25
CA PRO A 31 -7.93 -12.04 3.74
C PRO A 31 -6.66 -11.48 4.39
N ARG A 32 -5.78 -12.38 4.83
CA ARG A 32 -4.55 -12.02 5.53
C ARG A 32 -3.36 -12.66 4.83
N PRO A 33 -2.22 -11.95 4.78
CA PRO A 33 -0.97 -12.59 4.43
C PRO A 33 -0.66 -13.74 5.41
N PRO A 34 0.21 -14.68 5.02
CA PRO A 34 0.62 -15.79 5.89
C PRO A 34 1.08 -15.31 7.27
N GLU A 35 0.88 -16.11 8.31
CA GLU A 35 1.12 -15.69 9.70
C GLU A 35 2.56 -15.22 9.92
N ASP A 36 3.53 -15.88 9.28
CA ASP A 36 4.96 -15.58 9.32
C ASP A 36 5.36 -14.28 8.58
N TRP A 37 4.43 -13.66 7.86
CA TRP A 37 4.64 -12.33 7.25
C TRP A 37 4.38 -11.19 8.22
N ASN A 38 3.62 -11.44 9.29
CA ASN A 38 3.25 -10.40 10.23
C ASN A 38 4.42 -10.03 11.13
N GLU A 39 4.68 -8.74 11.23
CA GLU A 39 5.56 -8.20 12.25
C GLU A 39 4.90 -8.20 13.61
N VAL A 40 5.75 -8.14 14.63
CA VAL A 40 5.29 -7.95 16.00
C VAL A 40 4.62 -6.59 16.17
N ASP A 41 3.73 -6.49 17.16
CA ASP A 41 2.95 -5.27 17.41
C ASP A 41 3.78 -4.12 17.96
N ASN A 42 4.95 -4.38 18.53
CA ASN A 42 5.85 -3.29 18.92
C ASN A 42 6.63 -2.79 17.69
N PRO A 43 6.43 -1.53 17.24
CA PRO A 43 7.08 -1.01 16.04
C PRO A 43 8.60 -0.94 16.17
N ILE A 44 9.11 -0.62 17.35
CA ILE A 44 10.55 -0.50 17.61
C ILE A 44 11.20 -1.89 17.50
N GLU A 45 10.60 -2.90 18.12
CA GLU A 45 11.07 -4.29 18.05
C GLU A 45 10.98 -4.83 16.62
N ALA A 46 9.89 -4.54 15.91
CA ALA A 46 9.70 -4.95 14.53
C ALA A 46 10.78 -4.36 13.60
N LEU A 47 10.99 -3.05 13.66
CA LEU A 47 11.99 -2.35 12.84
C LEU A 47 13.42 -2.77 13.18
N ALA A 48 13.70 -3.09 14.44
CA ALA A 48 15.02 -3.58 14.86
C ALA A 48 15.38 -4.95 14.25
N LYS A 49 14.38 -5.78 13.91
CA LYS A 49 14.57 -7.10 13.30
C LYS A 49 14.70 -7.06 11.77
N ARG A 50 14.43 -5.92 11.12
CA ARG A 50 14.53 -5.80 9.66
C ARG A 50 15.99 -5.72 9.22
N GLU A 51 16.31 -6.39 8.12
CA GLU A 51 17.59 -6.19 7.42
C GLU A 51 17.71 -4.73 6.93
N GLY A 52 16.61 -4.13 6.50
CA GLY A 52 16.49 -2.70 6.20
C GLY A 52 15.89 -1.92 7.38
N LYS A 53 16.66 -1.05 8.01
CA LYS A 53 16.21 -0.21 9.14
C LYS A 53 15.26 0.94 8.75
N ILE A 54 14.91 1.04 7.46
CA ILE A 54 14.05 2.11 6.94
C ILE A 54 12.61 1.56 6.88
N PRO A 55 11.63 2.22 7.52
CA PRO A 55 10.24 1.75 7.53
C PRO A 55 9.58 1.58 6.16
N MET A 56 10.09 2.30 5.16
CA MET A 56 9.60 2.30 3.78
C MET A 56 10.53 1.52 2.83
N GLU A 57 11.56 0.85 3.35
CA GLU A 57 12.58 0.13 2.57
C GLU A 57 13.10 0.93 1.35
N ASN A 58 13.09 0.31 0.17
CA ASN A 58 13.45 0.88 -1.14
C ASN A 58 12.21 1.31 -1.95
N ASP A 59 11.05 1.46 -1.32
CA ASP A 59 9.86 1.90 -2.05
C ASP A 59 10.08 3.32 -2.59
N TRP A 60 9.57 3.54 -3.81
CA TRP A 60 9.91 4.59 -4.78
C TRP A 60 9.94 6.05 -4.29
N ALA A 61 9.56 6.35 -3.05
CA ALA A 61 9.68 7.70 -2.50
C ALA A 61 11.07 7.92 -1.87
N PRO A 62 11.78 8.99 -2.26
CA PRO A 62 13.01 9.40 -1.60
C PRO A 62 12.80 9.58 -0.10
N GLN A 63 13.75 9.09 0.70
CA GLN A 63 13.66 9.12 2.17
C GLN A 63 13.43 10.53 2.73
N GLU A 64 13.87 11.57 2.03
CA GLU A 64 13.72 12.98 2.40
C GLU A 64 12.26 13.44 2.54
N PHE A 65 11.28 12.70 2.00
CA PHE A 65 9.86 13.04 2.09
C PHE A 65 9.08 12.26 3.15
N TYR A 66 9.76 11.40 3.91
CA TYR A 66 9.10 10.67 4.98
C TYR A 66 9.01 11.51 6.25
N PRO A 67 7.83 11.61 6.87
CA PRO A 67 7.71 12.22 8.18
C PRO A 67 8.53 11.41 9.18
N ASP A 68 9.15 12.11 10.14
CA ASP A 68 9.80 11.46 11.27
C ASP A 68 8.84 10.49 11.97
N PRO A 69 9.34 9.37 12.52
CA PRO A 69 8.53 8.47 13.32
C PRO A 69 7.79 9.20 14.42
N ASP A 70 6.69 8.59 14.86
CA ASP A 70 5.96 9.11 15.99
C ASP A 70 6.84 9.12 17.26
N PRO A 71 7.01 10.28 17.93
CA PRO A 71 7.98 10.41 19.01
C PRO A 71 7.57 9.66 20.28
N GLU A 72 6.28 9.32 20.43
CA GLU A 72 5.77 8.58 21.59
C GLU A 72 5.86 7.08 21.38
N THR A 73 5.45 6.61 20.20
CA THR A 73 5.31 5.17 19.91
C THR A 73 6.49 4.59 19.13
N GLY A 74 7.30 5.42 18.49
CA GLY A 74 8.33 5.00 17.52
C GLY A 74 7.75 4.46 16.21
N ALA A 75 6.43 4.53 16.01
CA ALA A 75 5.78 3.99 14.81
C ALA A 75 6.07 4.86 13.58
N PRO A 76 6.26 4.27 12.40
CA PRO A 76 6.32 5.01 11.14
C PRO A 76 5.04 5.80 10.90
N ARG A 77 5.16 7.04 10.42
CA ARG A 77 4.01 7.88 10.07
C ARG A 77 3.71 7.75 8.58
N ASN A 78 2.41 7.69 8.24
CA ASN A 78 1.96 7.59 6.85
C ASN A 78 2.37 8.85 6.05
N PRO A 79 3.18 8.74 4.99
CA PRO A 79 3.61 9.92 4.21
C PRO A 79 2.46 10.75 3.61
N ALA A 80 1.27 10.16 3.43
CA ALA A 80 0.08 10.87 2.98
C ALA A 80 -0.67 11.64 4.11
N GLY A 81 -0.22 11.55 5.36
CA GLY A 81 -0.81 12.22 6.50
C GLY A 81 -1.60 11.34 7.46
N ARG A 82 -2.33 11.99 8.38
CA ARG A 82 -3.11 11.33 9.44
C ARG A 82 -4.34 10.61 8.88
N THR A 83 -4.58 9.37 9.31
CA THR A 83 -5.73 8.53 8.91
C THR A 83 -6.83 8.45 9.97
N GLY A 84 -6.58 8.94 11.19
CA GLY A 84 -7.49 8.81 12.34
C GLY A 84 -7.42 7.45 13.06
N ILE A 85 -6.57 6.53 12.61
CA ILE A 85 -6.36 5.20 13.19
C ILE A 85 -4.87 5.01 13.48
N MET A 86 -4.53 4.46 14.64
CA MET A 86 -3.15 4.08 15.00
C MET A 86 -2.96 2.56 14.91
N GLY A 87 -1.72 2.12 14.68
CA GLY A 87 -1.37 0.71 14.50
C GLY A 87 -1.29 0.28 13.03
N ARG A 88 -0.93 -0.99 12.80
CA ARG A 88 -0.81 -1.58 11.44
C ARG A 88 -2.13 -1.97 10.80
N GLY A 89 -3.18 -2.16 11.60
CA GLY A 89 -4.40 -2.76 11.08
C GLY A 89 -4.20 -4.22 10.70
N VAL A 90 -4.71 -4.58 9.53
CA VAL A 90 -4.57 -5.91 8.92
C VAL A 90 -3.27 -6.05 8.11
N LEU A 91 -2.44 -5.01 8.05
CA LEU A 91 -1.22 -5.01 7.25
C LEU A 91 -0.10 -5.79 7.96
N PRO A 92 0.68 -6.59 7.21
CA PRO A 92 1.72 -7.44 7.79
C PRO A 92 2.87 -6.63 8.41
N CYS A 93 3.21 -5.46 7.85
CA CYS A 93 4.40 -4.71 8.23
C CYS A 93 4.08 -3.29 8.72
N TRP A 94 4.91 -2.73 9.61
CA TRP A 94 4.92 -1.30 9.95
C TRP A 94 5.45 -0.45 8.80
N GLY A 95 4.78 0.66 8.46
CA GLY A 95 5.19 1.48 7.32
C GLY A 95 4.77 0.87 5.98
N ALA A 96 5.71 0.69 5.05
CA ALA A 96 5.39 0.23 3.70
C ALA A 96 4.95 -1.24 3.66
N ASN A 97 3.95 -1.51 2.81
CA ASN A 97 3.47 -2.84 2.49
C ASN A 97 3.38 -2.93 0.96
N SER A 98 4.50 -3.29 0.34
CA SER A 98 4.63 -3.25 -1.11
C SER A 98 3.80 -4.34 -1.77
N ALA A 99 3.17 -4.00 -2.90
CA ALA A 99 2.44 -4.94 -3.73
C ALA A 99 2.93 -4.83 -5.17
N ILE A 100 2.92 -5.95 -5.89
CA ILE A 100 3.14 -5.99 -7.33
C ILE A 100 1.75 -6.13 -7.97
N ILE A 101 1.38 -5.13 -8.78
CA ILE A 101 0.16 -5.15 -9.59
C ILE A 101 0.57 -5.45 -11.03
N VAL A 102 0.02 -6.52 -11.59
CA VAL A 102 0.33 -6.97 -12.95
C VAL A 102 -0.80 -6.56 -13.88
N ALA A 103 -0.52 -5.59 -14.76
CA ALA A 103 -1.42 -5.21 -15.84
C ALA A 103 -1.07 -5.99 -17.10
N ILE A 104 -1.81 -7.06 -17.38
CA ILE A 104 -1.73 -7.77 -18.67
C ILE A 104 -2.74 -7.12 -19.61
N THR A 105 -2.27 -6.65 -20.75
CA THR A 105 -3.10 -5.94 -21.73
C THR A 105 -2.91 -6.49 -23.13
N THR A 106 -3.98 -6.50 -23.91
CA THR A 106 -3.96 -6.76 -25.36
C THR A 106 -4.85 -5.75 -26.09
N TRP A 107 -4.69 -5.66 -27.40
CA TRP A 107 -5.67 -4.96 -28.23
C TRP A 107 -6.96 -5.78 -28.32
N GLN A 108 -8.10 -5.11 -28.19
CA GLN A 108 -9.38 -5.69 -28.60
C GLN A 108 -9.41 -5.78 -30.13
N TYR A 109 -9.89 -6.89 -30.65
CA TYR A 109 -10.13 -7.06 -32.09
C TYR A 109 -11.64 -7.01 -32.37
N ALA A 110 -12.03 -6.33 -33.44
CA ALA A 110 -13.39 -6.35 -33.95
C ALA A 110 -13.64 -7.65 -34.74
N ASP A 111 -14.91 -7.90 -35.10
CA ASP A 111 -15.32 -9.11 -35.84
C ASP A 111 -14.58 -9.28 -37.19
N ASP A 112 -14.07 -8.19 -37.77
CA ASP A 112 -13.30 -8.19 -39.01
C ASP A 112 -11.80 -8.49 -38.82
N GLY A 113 -11.38 -8.81 -37.60
CA GLY A 113 -9.99 -9.11 -37.26
C GLY A 113 -9.07 -7.90 -37.17
N LYS A 114 -9.59 -6.67 -37.33
CA LYS A 114 -8.80 -5.45 -37.10
C LYS A 114 -8.88 -5.01 -35.65
N ILE A 115 -7.92 -4.21 -35.20
CA ILE A 115 -7.96 -3.60 -33.86
C ILE A 115 -9.22 -2.74 -33.76
N ALA A 116 -10.02 -2.98 -32.73
CA ALA A 116 -11.23 -2.23 -32.45
C ALA A 116 -10.88 -0.77 -32.15
N ILE A 117 -11.67 0.15 -32.71
CA ILE A 117 -11.55 1.58 -32.49
C ILE A 117 -12.84 2.08 -31.86
N PHE A 118 -12.74 2.68 -30.68
CA PHE A 118 -13.84 3.34 -30.01
C PHE A 118 -13.51 4.83 -29.85
N LYS A 119 -14.40 5.71 -30.35
CA LYS A 119 -14.21 7.17 -30.33
C LYS A 119 -12.83 7.62 -30.86
N GLY A 120 -12.39 7.00 -31.95
CA GLY A 120 -11.11 7.33 -32.59
C GLY A 120 -9.85 6.83 -31.86
N ARG A 121 -9.98 6.01 -30.81
CA ARG A 121 -8.85 5.40 -30.09
C ARG A 121 -8.92 3.89 -30.14
N ARG A 122 -7.75 3.24 -30.19
CA ARG A 122 -7.65 1.77 -30.10
C ARG A 122 -8.15 1.30 -28.73
N VAL A 123 -8.89 0.21 -28.71
CA VAL A 123 -9.43 -0.35 -27.47
C VAL A 123 -8.47 -1.38 -26.90
N ILE A 124 -8.24 -1.31 -25.59
CA ILE A 124 -7.39 -2.23 -24.83
C ILE A 124 -8.28 -3.12 -23.98
N GLU A 125 -7.98 -4.41 -23.97
CA GLU A 125 -8.53 -5.38 -23.03
C GLU A 125 -7.48 -5.71 -21.98
N SER A 126 -7.92 -6.05 -20.77
CA SER A 126 -7.02 -6.44 -19.68
C SER A 126 -7.53 -7.68 -18.98
N LEU A 127 -6.59 -8.53 -18.54
CA LEU A 127 -6.90 -9.66 -17.68
C LEU A 127 -7.21 -9.16 -16.26
N VAL A 128 -8.40 -9.50 -15.78
CA VAL A 128 -8.87 -9.24 -14.42
C VAL A 128 -9.47 -10.51 -13.85
N TYR A 129 -9.51 -10.62 -12.52
CA TYR A 129 -10.31 -11.64 -11.83
C TYR A 129 -11.52 -10.99 -11.15
N SER A 130 -12.57 -11.77 -11.01
CA SER A 130 -13.76 -11.37 -10.25
C SER A 130 -13.69 -11.96 -8.86
N LEU A 131 -13.76 -11.10 -7.84
CA LEU A 131 -13.88 -11.51 -6.45
C LEU A 131 -15.27 -12.10 -6.19
N LYS A 132 -15.43 -12.85 -5.08
CA LYS A 132 -16.75 -13.35 -4.65
C LYS A 132 -17.78 -12.23 -4.43
N SER A 133 -17.30 -11.02 -4.13
CA SER A 133 -18.14 -9.80 -4.02
C SER A 133 -18.64 -9.27 -5.37
N GLY A 134 -18.15 -9.79 -6.50
CA GLY A 134 -18.41 -9.28 -7.85
C GLY A 134 -17.50 -8.12 -8.26
N GLN A 135 -16.62 -7.65 -7.38
CA GLN A 135 -15.63 -6.63 -7.73
C GLN A 135 -14.54 -7.21 -8.63
N LEU A 136 -14.23 -6.50 -9.72
CA LEU A 136 -13.13 -6.83 -10.61
C LEU A 136 -11.82 -6.25 -10.08
N GLN A 137 -10.75 -7.04 -10.15
CA GLN A 137 -9.43 -6.64 -9.68
C GLN A 137 -8.33 -7.13 -10.63
N LEU A 138 -7.27 -6.31 -10.76
CA LEU A 138 -6.05 -6.70 -11.46
C LEU A 138 -5.26 -7.72 -10.64
N PRO A 139 -4.61 -8.72 -11.27
CA PRO A 139 -3.67 -9.62 -10.60
C PRO A 139 -2.69 -8.85 -9.71
N MET A 140 -2.73 -9.13 -8.41
CA MET A 140 -1.90 -8.44 -7.42
C MET A 140 -1.39 -9.41 -6.36
N VAL A 141 -0.13 -9.24 -5.97
CA VAL A 141 0.51 -10.00 -4.88
C VAL A 141 1.24 -9.04 -3.94
N LEU A 142 1.24 -9.35 -2.64
CA LEU A 142 2.09 -8.69 -1.68
C LEU A 142 3.54 -9.14 -1.85
N LYS A 143 4.47 -8.22 -1.61
CA LYS A 143 5.92 -8.45 -1.65
C LYS A 143 6.53 -8.10 -0.30
N LYS A 144 7.37 -8.99 0.24
CA LYS A 144 8.20 -8.74 1.43
C LYS A 144 9.57 -9.37 1.21
N GLY A 145 10.63 -8.56 1.22
CA GLY A 145 11.96 -9.02 0.79
C GLY A 145 11.91 -9.65 -0.61
N GLY A 146 12.42 -10.87 -0.74
CA GLY A 146 12.36 -11.68 -1.98
C GLY A 146 11.14 -12.61 -2.11
N ARG A 147 10.15 -12.51 -1.20
CA ARG A 147 8.97 -13.39 -1.17
C ARG A 147 7.72 -12.69 -1.73
N LEU A 148 6.81 -13.47 -2.31
CA LEU A 148 5.50 -13.03 -2.81
C LEU A 148 4.39 -13.83 -2.14
N ALA A 149 3.24 -13.19 -1.88
CA ALA A 149 2.04 -13.84 -1.33
C ALA A 149 0.76 -13.23 -1.92
N GLU A 150 -0.24 -14.06 -2.16
CA GLU A 150 -1.60 -13.60 -2.48
C GLU A 150 -2.28 -13.07 -1.21
N LEU A 151 -3.24 -12.15 -1.39
CA LEU A 151 -4.12 -11.65 -0.34
C LEU A 151 -5.42 -12.46 -0.33
#